data_AF-A0A2R6CG97-F1
#
_entry.id   AF-A0A2R6CG97-F1
#
_cell.length_a   1.000
_cell.length_b   1.000
_cell.length_c   1.000
_cell.angle_alpha   90.00
_cell.angle_beta   90.00
_cell.angle_gamma   90.00
#
_symmetry.space_group_name_H-M   'P 1'
#
loop_
_entity.id
_entity.type
_entity.pdbx_description
1 polymer ?
#
loop_
_entity_poly.entity_id
_entity_poly.type
_entity_poly.pdbx_seq_one_letter_code
_entity_poly.pdbx_strand_id
1 'polypeptide(L)'
;FVGGFIGHITTGSRELEAFFEEIGEEAMVPVTVLSFRHPGGDEKARFVLPMVHPGPMGDIGGGNLPAHIADRTEGLAFVPHATASHDFNLVTDREIGAIHEAVERASEDIEYSTTGTTSRRVREGDATLTGHRFGDDALMIASFWPEYADDIEYAVGLSAVSEAHATGLDEVLLADAHNCNDGLAGSDTGHVVPGSERSFDLIRGARQLGEHLDATEQHSLRLGTAWDETDWDISDGIGPLGVRVAVLEAGSGLTAYDADTRVGRQIAHEEFVAVVDSLIDRARADLEPVEAGMESELVEVTVFGNDSTETLASHANAMLPMATALATAFVFAVLSVSALIFLLASNAGL
;
A
#
# COMPACT_ATOMS: atom_id res chain seq x y z
N PHE A 1 -24.27 -7.36 -6.40
CA PHE A 1 -23.42 -7.66 -5.23
C PHE A 1 -23.39 -9.15 -4.84
N VAL A 2 -24.32 -9.75 -4.07
CA VAL A 2 -24.21 -11.17 -3.62
C VAL A 2 -24.07 -12.17 -4.78
N GLY A 3 -24.85 -11.99 -5.86
CA GLY A 3 -24.69 -12.79 -7.09
C GLY A 3 -23.34 -12.58 -7.78
N GLY A 4 -22.80 -11.36 -7.77
CA GLY A 4 -21.48 -11.02 -8.32
C GLY A 4 -20.32 -11.49 -7.43
N PHE A 5 -20.49 -11.53 -6.11
CA PHE A 5 -19.50 -12.08 -5.17
C PHE A 5 -19.44 -13.60 -5.28
N ILE A 6 -20.61 -14.26 -5.33
CA ILE A 6 -20.71 -15.69 -5.63
C ILE A 6 -20.18 -15.98 -7.04
N GLY A 7 -20.52 -15.16 -8.04
CA GLY A 7 -20.04 -15.30 -9.43
C GLY A 7 -18.54 -15.06 -9.58
N HIS A 8 -17.95 -14.16 -8.81
CA HIS A 8 -16.50 -13.95 -8.79
C HIS A 8 -15.80 -15.17 -8.19
N ILE A 9 -16.25 -15.64 -7.01
CA ILE A 9 -15.70 -16.82 -6.35
C ILE A 9 -15.91 -18.12 -7.15
N THR A 10 -17.02 -18.24 -7.89
CA THR A 10 -17.38 -19.50 -8.60
C THR A 10 -17.03 -19.51 -10.08
N THR A 11 -16.98 -18.35 -10.74
CA THR A 11 -16.81 -18.25 -12.21
C THR A 11 -15.83 -17.17 -12.67
N GLY A 12 -15.22 -16.40 -11.76
CA GLY A 12 -14.37 -15.25 -12.11
C GLY A 12 -15.14 -14.12 -12.81
N SER A 13 -16.42 -13.92 -12.46
CA SER A 13 -17.25 -12.91 -13.12
C SER A 13 -16.82 -11.48 -12.79
N ARG A 14 -16.77 -10.59 -13.80
CA ARG A 14 -16.53 -9.14 -13.66
C ARG A 14 -17.74 -8.32 -13.21
N GLU A 15 -18.84 -8.98 -12.83
CA GLU A 15 -20.07 -8.30 -12.40
C GLU A 15 -19.89 -7.50 -11.11
N LEU A 16 -18.90 -7.85 -10.28
CA LEU A 16 -18.59 -7.13 -9.05
C LEU A 16 -17.79 -5.84 -9.34
N GLU A 17 -16.80 -5.90 -10.23
CA GLU A 17 -16.07 -4.72 -10.70
C GLU A 17 -17.01 -3.71 -11.39
N ALA A 18 -17.91 -4.18 -12.27
CA ALA A 18 -18.87 -3.28 -12.93
C ALA A 18 -19.81 -2.58 -11.93
N PHE A 19 -20.13 -3.23 -10.81
CA PHE A 19 -20.88 -2.59 -9.72
C PHE A 19 -20.02 -1.58 -8.95
N PHE A 20 -18.74 -1.89 -8.70
CA PHE A 20 -17.82 -0.96 -8.05
C PHE A 20 -17.50 0.26 -8.93
N GLU A 21 -17.41 0.08 -10.24
CA GLU A 21 -17.27 1.16 -11.22
C GLU A 21 -18.50 2.08 -11.24
N GLU A 22 -19.72 1.54 -11.08
CA GLU A 22 -20.95 2.36 -11.04
C GLU A 22 -21.05 3.25 -9.80
N ILE A 23 -20.47 2.82 -8.67
CA ILE A 23 -20.49 3.58 -7.41
C ILE A 23 -19.18 4.34 -7.15
N GLY A 24 -18.16 4.13 -7.98
CA GLY A 24 -16.86 4.75 -7.84
C GLY A 24 -16.84 6.20 -8.29
N GLU A 25 -15.81 6.91 -7.87
CA GLU A 25 -15.55 8.30 -8.18
C GLU A 25 -14.20 8.45 -8.91
N GLU A 26 -14.16 9.35 -9.91
CA GLU A 26 -12.91 9.72 -10.57
C GLU A 26 -12.05 10.56 -9.62
N ALA A 27 -10.80 10.17 -9.46
CA ALA A 27 -9.82 10.86 -8.63
C ALA A 27 -8.50 11.06 -9.39
N MET A 28 -7.92 12.24 -9.23
CA MET A 28 -6.54 12.50 -9.67
C MET A 28 -5.60 12.14 -8.52
N VAL A 29 -4.70 11.20 -8.78
CA VAL A 29 -3.71 10.72 -7.80
C VAL A 29 -2.31 10.84 -8.38
N PRO A 30 -1.31 11.30 -7.61
CA PRO A 30 0.08 11.24 -8.03
C PRO A 30 0.61 9.81 -7.88
N VAL A 31 1.48 9.44 -8.82
CA VAL A 31 2.30 8.22 -8.78
C VAL A 31 3.76 8.66 -8.78
N THR A 32 4.41 8.52 -7.62
CA THR A 32 5.81 8.91 -7.45
C THR A 32 6.72 7.70 -7.63
N VAL A 33 7.75 7.84 -8.45
CA VAL A 33 8.76 6.81 -8.71
C VAL A 33 10.11 7.32 -8.25
N LEU A 34 10.75 6.56 -7.36
CA LEU A 34 12.15 6.75 -6.97
C LEU A 34 12.95 5.58 -7.52
N SER A 35 13.85 5.83 -8.46
CA SER A 35 14.71 4.81 -9.05
C SER A 35 16.14 4.93 -8.55
N PHE A 36 16.75 3.78 -8.26
CA PHE A 36 18.17 3.63 -8.02
C PHE A 36 18.77 2.79 -9.15
N ARG A 37 19.78 3.31 -9.82
CA ARG A 37 20.46 2.62 -10.92
C ARG A 37 21.96 2.57 -10.75
N HIS A 38 22.59 1.60 -11.40
CA HIS A 38 24.04 1.56 -11.50
C HIS A 38 24.55 2.75 -12.33
N PRO A 39 25.78 3.23 -12.07
CA PRO A 39 26.48 4.12 -13.00
C PRO A 39 26.62 3.43 -14.36
N GLY A 40 25.78 3.80 -15.33
CA GLY A 40 25.69 3.14 -16.63
C GLY A 40 24.27 2.87 -17.13
N GLY A 41 23.28 2.89 -16.24
CA GLY A 41 21.86 2.93 -16.63
C GLY A 41 21.00 1.80 -16.07
N ASP A 42 21.56 0.61 -15.84
CA ASP A 42 20.78 -0.56 -15.41
C ASP A 42 20.16 -0.32 -14.01
N GLU A 43 18.86 -0.57 -13.88
CA GLU A 43 18.14 -0.32 -12.64
C GLU A 43 18.45 -1.38 -11.57
N LYS A 44 18.82 -0.92 -10.37
CA LYS A 44 19.07 -1.78 -9.21
C LYS A 44 17.83 -1.96 -8.35
N ALA A 45 17.09 -0.88 -8.11
CA ALA A 45 15.89 -0.89 -7.29
C ALA A 45 14.95 0.25 -7.67
N ARG A 46 13.65 0.06 -7.43
CA ARG A 46 12.64 1.10 -7.67
C ARG A 46 11.64 1.12 -6.53
N PHE A 47 11.39 2.29 -5.97
CA PHE A 47 10.26 2.55 -5.08
C PHE A 47 9.16 3.19 -5.90
N VAL A 48 7.96 2.63 -5.85
CA VAL A 48 6.80 3.16 -6.56
C VAL A 48 5.69 3.39 -5.55
N LEU A 49 5.26 4.64 -5.42
CA LEU A 49 4.20 5.06 -4.52
C LEU A 49 3.02 5.62 -5.32
N PRO A 50 2.09 4.78 -5.76
CA PRO A 50 0.80 5.26 -6.26
C PRO A 50 -0.04 5.70 -5.06
N MET A 51 -0.55 6.94 -5.07
CA MET A 51 -1.41 7.45 -3.98
C MET A 51 -2.84 6.89 -4.06
N VAL A 52 -2.93 5.57 -4.01
CA VAL A 52 -4.15 4.76 -3.98
C VAL A 52 -4.02 3.72 -2.88
N HIS A 53 -5.15 3.23 -2.38
CA HIS A 53 -5.16 2.08 -1.50
C HIS A 53 -5.39 0.82 -2.36
N PRO A 54 -4.63 -0.29 -2.18
CA PRO A 54 -4.88 -1.52 -2.91
C PRO A 54 -6.32 -2.02 -2.69
N GLY A 55 -6.93 -2.56 -3.74
CA GLY A 55 -8.34 -2.94 -3.81
C GLY A 55 -8.89 -3.74 -2.61
N PRO A 56 -10.21 -3.71 -2.42
CA PRO A 56 -10.87 -4.04 -1.14
C PRO A 56 -10.82 -5.53 -0.74
N MET A 57 -10.58 -6.45 -1.69
CA MET A 57 -10.72 -7.89 -1.46
C MET A 57 -9.83 -8.73 -2.39
N GLY A 58 -8.69 -9.23 -1.89
CA GLY A 58 -7.86 -10.20 -2.61
C GLY A 58 -7.34 -9.65 -3.95
N ASP A 59 -7.66 -10.30 -5.06
CA ASP A 59 -7.27 -9.85 -6.41
C ASP A 59 -8.29 -8.87 -7.04
N ILE A 60 -9.38 -8.51 -6.36
CA ILE A 60 -10.45 -7.68 -6.94
C ILE A 60 -10.10 -6.20 -6.86
N GLY A 61 -10.26 -5.48 -7.97
CA GLY A 61 -10.10 -4.02 -8.03
C GLY A 61 -8.64 -3.61 -7.85
N GLY A 62 -7.71 -4.33 -8.47
CA GLY A 62 -6.27 -4.07 -8.32
C GLY A 62 -5.69 -4.36 -6.93
N GLY A 63 -6.31 -5.28 -6.16
CA GLY A 63 -5.83 -5.65 -4.82
C GLY A 63 -4.41 -6.24 -4.76
N ASN A 64 -3.86 -6.69 -5.89
CA ASN A 64 -2.46 -7.11 -6.01
C ASN A 64 -1.59 -6.13 -6.82
N LEU A 65 -1.91 -4.82 -6.79
CA LEU A 65 -1.14 -3.76 -7.44
C LEU A 65 0.38 -3.82 -7.13
N PRO A 66 0.83 -4.08 -5.88
CA PRO A 66 2.25 -4.24 -5.60
C PRO A 66 2.93 -5.30 -6.46
N ALA A 67 2.32 -6.48 -6.66
CA ALA A 67 2.91 -7.51 -7.48
C ALA A 67 2.91 -7.16 -8.97
N HIS A 68 1.85 -6.51 -9.46
CA HIS A 68 1.81 -6.03 -10.84
C HIS A 68 2.91 -5.02 -11.16
N ILE A 69 3.24 -4.13 -10.21
CA ILE A 69 4.36 -3.18 -10.33
C ILE A 69 5.69 -3.93 -10.28
N ALA A 70 5.85 -4.86 -9.33
CA ALA A 70 7.08 -5.63 -9.19
C ALA A 70 7.41 -6.44 -10.45
N ASP A 71 6.43 -7.08 -11.07
CA ASP A 71 6.59 -7.88 -12.30
C ASP A 71 7.06 -7.06 -13.52
N ARG A 72 6.87 -5.73 -13.49
CA ARG A 72 7.25 -4.80 -14.57
C ARG A 72 8.45 -3.93 -14.23
N THR A 73 9.03 -4.10 -13.05
CA THR A 73 10.22 -3.36 -12.62
C THR A 73 11.46 -4.18 -12.99
N GLU A 74 12.50 -3.52 -13.51
CA GLU A 74 13.76 -4.19 -13.85
C GLU A 74 14.58 -4.51 -12.60
N GLY A 75 14.71 -3.53 -11.70
CA GLY A 75 15.34 -3.71 -10.40
C GLY A 75 14.43 -4.36 -9.36
N LEU A 76 14.93 -4.45 -8.12
CA LEU A 76 14.08 -4.89 -7.00
C LEU A 76 13.04 -3.81 -6.67
N ALA A 77 11.76 -4.13 -6.85
CA ALA A 77 10.66 -3.21 -6.60
C ALA A 77 10.26 -3.12 -5.12
N PHE A 78 9.96 -1.91 -4.67
CA PHE A 78 9.38 -1.59 -3.37
C PHE A 78 8.10 -0.80 -3.62
N VAL A 79 6.98 -1.27 -3.07
CA VAL A 79 5.68 -0.58 -3.21
C VAL A 79 5.14 -0.36 -1.80
N PRO A 80 5.61 0.69 -1.11
CA PRO A 80 5.21 0.95 0.26
C PRO A 80 3.76 1.43 0.32
N HIS A 81 3.18 1.42 1.53
CA HIS A 81 1.82 1.90 1.75
C HIS A 81 1.77 3.43 1.56
N ALA A 82 0.76 3.88 0.82
CA ALA A 82 0.56 5.29 0.52
C ALA A 82 -0.15 5.99 1.68
N THR A 83 -0.04 7.31 1.75
CA THR A 83 -0.89 8.10 2.65
C THR A 83 -2.30 8.22 2.07
N ALA A 84 -2.97 7.09 1.86
CA ALA A 84 -4.29 6.99 1.25
C ALA A 84 -5.15 5.99 2.05
N SER A 85 -6.40 6.38 2.34
CA SER A 85 -7.39 5.53 3.02
C SER A 85 -8.11 4.61 2.03
N HIS A 86 -8.93 3.70 2.56
CA HIS A 86 -9.85 2.87 1.78
C HIS A 86 -10.81 3.63 0.83
N ASP A 87 -10.98 4.94 0.98
CA ASP A 87 -11.73 5.76 0.00
C ASP A 87 -11.02 5.78 -1.36
N PHE A 88 -9.70 5.57 -1.37
CA PHE A 88 -8.87 5.49 -2.57
C PHE A 88 -8.63 4.05 -3.03
N ASN A 89 -9.46 3.10 -2.61
CA ASN A 89 -9.44 1.75 -3.14
C ASN A 89 -9.76 1.77 -4.63
N LEU A 90 -8.87 1.18 -5.45
CA LEU A 90 -9.15 0.96 -6.87
C LEU A 90 -10.36 0.04 -7.05
N VAL A 91 -11.20 0.36 -8.03
CA VAL A 91 -12.46 -0.38 -8.27
C VAL A 91 -12.37 -1.42 -9.37
N THR A 92 -11.44 -1.26 -10.33
CA THR A 92 -11.23 -2.20 -11.43
C THR A 92 -9.76 -2.47 -11.72
N ASP A 93 -9.46 -3.61 -12.35
CA ASP A 93 -8.11 -3.94 -12.81
C ASP A 93 -7.63 -3.09 -13.99
N ARG A 94 -8.52 -2.35 -14.67
CA ARG A 94 -8.12 -1.44 -15.75
C ARG A 94 -7.27 -0.29 -15.22
N GLU A 95 -7.52 0.10 -13.97
CA GLU A 95 -6.86 1.24 -13.36
C GLU A 95 -5.39 0.91 -13.06
N ILE A 96 -5.06 -0.38 -12.89
CA ILE A 96 -3.67 -0.86 -12.85
C ILE A 96 -2.92 -0.48 -14.13
N GLY A 97 -3.59 -0.52 -15.29
CA GLY A 97 -3.00 -0.10 -16.56
C GLY A 97 -2.65 1.39 -16.57
N ALA A 98 -3.57 2.24 -16.10
CA ALA A 98 -3.32 3.68 -15.98
C ALA A 98 -2.17 3.99 -15.01
N ILE A 99 -2.09 3.28 -13.87
CA ILE A 99 -0.97 3.36 -12.94
C ILE A 99 0.34 2.95 -13.63
N HIS A 100 0.38 1.86 -14.39
CA HIS A 100 1.58 1.47 -15.12
C HIS A 100 2.05 2.52 -16.12
N GLU A 101 1.13 3.09 -16.90
CA GLU A 101 1.48 4.16 -17.83
C GLU A 101 2.03 5.39 -17.11
N ALA A 102 1.54 5.70 -15.91
CA ALA A 102 2.07 6.79 -15.08
C ALA A 102 3.47 6.46 -14.53
N VAL A 103 3.70 5.22 -14.07
CA VAL A 103 5.02 4.74 -13.64
C VAL A 103 6.04 4.82 -14.79
N GLU A 104 5.65 4.40 -15.99
CA GLU A 104 6.50 4.46 -17.19
C GLU A 104 6.86 5.91 -17.53
N ARG A 105 5.87 6.81 -17.59
CA ARG A 105 6.09 8.24 -17.85
C ARG A 105 7.00 8.88 -16.81
N ALA A 106 6.72 8.71 -15.52
CA ALA A 106 7.56 9.21 -14.46
C ALA A 106 9.00 8.67 -14.58
N SER A 107 9.17 7.37 -14.86
CA SER A 107 10.50 6.75 -15.00
C SER A 107 11.32 7.31 -16.17
N GLU A 108 10.67 7.72 -17.26
CA GLU A 108 11.33 8.31 -18.45
C GLU A 108 11.89 9.70 -18.17
N ASP A 109 11.26 10.45 -17.27
CA ASP A 109 11.57 11.85 -16.98
C ASP A 109 12.50 12.04 -15.77
N ILE A 110 12.85 10.96 -15.04
CA ILE A 110 13.74 11.03 -13.87
C ILE A 110 15.11 11.66 -14.21
N GLU A 111 15.44 12.73 -13.48
CA GLU A 111 16.79 13.28 -13.40
C GLU A 111 17.58 12.62 -12.25
N TYR A 112 18.73 12.02 -12.58
CA TYR A 112 19.50 11.24 -11.61
C TYR A 112 20.63 12.05 -10.97
N SER A 113 20.75 11.93 -9.65
CA SER A 113 21.86 12.43 -8.83
C SER A 113 22.77 11.29 -8.38
N THR A 114 24.07 11.56 -8.29
CA THR A 114 25.07 10.63 -7.71
C THR A 114 25.21 10.80 -6.19
N THR A 115 24.50 11.77 -5.60
CA THR A 115 24.64 12.14 -4.20
C THR A 115 23.32 12.15 -3.46
N GLY A 116 23.38 11.88 -2.16
CA GLY A 116 22.28 12.10 -1.23
C GLY A 116 22.75 12.20 0.21
N THR A 117 21.84 12.56 1.10
CA THR A 117 22.15 12.83 2.51
C THR A 117 22.27 11.55 3.32
N THR A 118 22.99 11.62 4.46
CA THR A 118 22.71 10.69 5.57
C THR A 118 21.23 10.79 5.96
N SER A 119 20.64 9.73 6.51
CA SER A 119 19.27 9.82 7.00
C SER A 119 19.14 10.84 8.11
N ARG A 120 17.99 11.53 8.13
CA ARG A 120 17.54 12.32 9.26
C ARG A 120 16.26 11.72 9.80
N ARG A 121 16.08 11.84 11.11
CA ARG A 121 14.86 11.43 11.81
C ARG A 121 14.38 12.57 12.68
N VAL A 122 13.10 12.87 12.56
CA VAL A 122 12.39 13.84 13.41
C VAL A 122 11.24 13.14 14.10
N ARG A 123 10.90 13.62 15.28
CA ARG A 123 9.69 13.21 15.99
C ARG A 123 8.92 14.46 16.38
N GLU A 124 7.68 14.52 15.95
CA GLU A 124 6.72 15.57 16.28
C GLU A 124 5.48 14.88 16.86
N GLY A 125 5.22 15.08 18.16
CA GLY A 125 4.16 14.37 18.87
C GLY A 125 4.24 12.84 18.68
N ASP A 126 3.19 12.27 18.09
CA ASP A 126 3.10 10.84 17.79
C ASP A 126 3.82 10.44 16.50
N ALA A 127 3.98 11.38 15.55
CA ALA A 127 4.58 11.10 14.25
C ALA A 127 6.11 11.09 14.33
N THR A 128 6.72 10.03 13.80
CA THR A 128 8.16 9.94 13.56
C THR A 128 8.39 9.83 12.06
N LEU A 129 9.18 10.75 11.48
CA LEU A 129 9.56 10.69 10.08
C LEU A 129 11.05 10.42 9.95
N THR A 130 11.42 9.50 9.07
CA THR A 130 12.82 9.22 8.69
C THR A 130 12.96 9.39 7.18
N GLY A 131 14.03 10.03 6.72
CA GLY A 131 14.19 10.24 5.29
C GLY A 131 15.60 10.60 4.84
N HIS A 132 15.76 10.66 3.51
CA HIS A 132 16.95 11.12 2.80
C HIS A 132 16.54 12.10 1.72
N ARG A 133 17.49 12.96 1.33
CA ARG A 133 17.41 13.77 0.12
C ARG A 133 18.41 13.28 -0.91
N PHE A 134 18.02 13.26 -2.19
CA PHE A 134 18.82 12.89 -3.35
C PHE A 134 18.75 14.02 -4.37
N GLY A 135 19.83 14.79 -4.56
CA GLY A 135 19.71 16.03 -5.35
C GLY A 135 18.71 16.97 -4.65
N ASP A 136 17.59 17.28 -5.28
CA ASP A 136 16.54 18.14 -4.73
C ASP A 136 15.27 17.36 -4.31
N ASP A 137 15.28 16.03 -4.44
CA ASP A 137 14.14 15.15 -4.12
C ASP A 137 14.30 14.48 -2.76
N ALA A 138 13.20 14.05 -2.13
CA ALA A 138 13.23 13.39 -0.83
C ALA A 138 12.38 12.13 -0.71
N LEU A 139 12.98 11.09 -0.12
CA LEU A 139 12.27 9.94 0.43
C LEU A 139 11.96 10.21 1.91
N MET A 140 10.69 10.09 2.30
CA MET A 140 10.24 10.22 3.68
C MET A 140 9.34 9.04 4.06
N ILE A 141 9.65 8.40 5.19
CA ILE A 141 8.85 7.33 5.77
C ILE A 141 8.25 7.82 7.09
N ALA A 142 6.93 7.89 7.16
CA ALA A 142 6.19 8.23 8.37
C ALA A 142 5.85 6.98 9.19
N SER A 143 5.94 7.07 10.51
CA SER A 143 5.52 6.01 11.42
C SER A 143 4.93 6.62 12.68
N PHE A 144 3.85 6.02 13.18
CA PHE A 144 3.23 6.38 14.46
C PHE A 144 3.68 5.48 15.61
N TRP A 145 4.54 4.50 15.34
CA TRP A 145 5.08 3.62 16.37
C TRP A 145 5.75 4.43 17.52
N PRO A 146 5.56 4.05 18.79
CA PRO A 146 4.90 2.83 19.29
C PRO A 146 3.38 2.91 19.45
N GLU A 147 2.76 4.04 19.11
CA GLU A 147 1.30 4.16 19.12
C GLU A 147 0.69 3.47 17.89
N TYR A 148 -0.56 3.03 18.02
CA TYR A 148 -1.29 2.44 16.90
C TYR A 148 -1.86 3.52 15.99
N ALA A 149 -1.68 3.35 14.69
CA ALA A 149 -2.35 4.11 13.64
C ALA A 149 -2.81 3.15 12.53
N ASP A 150 -3.94 3.48 11.92
CA ASP A 150 -4.43 2.84 10.70
C ASP A 150 -4.04 3.75 9.52
N ASP A 151 -4.88 3.89 8.50
CA ASP A 151 -4.55 4.72 7.34
C ASP A 151 -4.37 6.21 7.66
N ILE A 152 -3.44 6.84 6.94
CA ILE A 152 -3.33 8.29 6.81
C ILE A 152 -4.20 8.74 5.64
N GLU A 153 -5.13 9.67 5.87
CA GLU A 153 -6.00 10.15 4.79
C GLU A 153 -5.22 10.91 3.69
N TYR A 154 -5.66 10.74 2.44
CA TYR A 154 -5.06 11.35 1.24
C TYR A 154 -4.77 12.84 1.37
N ALA A 155 -5.75 13.61 1.87
CA ALA A 155 -5.59 15.05 2.04
C ALA A 155 -4.53 15.42 3.09
N VAL A 156 -4.32 14.59 4.11
CA VAL A 156 -3.27 14.79 5.12
C VAL A 156 -1.90 14.51 4.51
N GLY A 157 -1.78 13.41 3.75
CA GLY A 157 -0.58 13.07 2.99
C GLY A 157 -0.13 14.19 2.05
N LEU A 158 -1.03 14.67 1.19
CA LEU A 158 -0.75 15.79 0.29
C LEU A 158 -0.38 17.08 1.03
N SER A 159 -1.00 17.35 2.18
CA SER A 159 -0.67 18.52 2.99
C SER A 159 0.74 18.43 3.59
N ALA A 160 1.15 17.24 4.03
CA ALA A 160 2.49 16.99 4.56
C ALA A 160 3.55 17.09 3.45
N VAL A 161 3.28 16.53 2.27
CA VAL A 161 4.12 16.68 1.06
C VAL A 161 4.25 18.16 0.67
N SER A 162 3.14 18.92 0.68
CA SER A 162 3.15 20.36 0.39
C SER A 162 4.04 21.17 1.34
N GLU A 163 4.04 20.85 2.64
CA GLU A 163 4.92 21.48 3.62
C GLU A 163 6.39 21.06 3.46
N ALA A 164 6.66 19.84 2.99
CA ALA A 164 8.02 19.42 2.62
C ALA A 164 8.53 20.18 1.38
N HIS A 165 7.71 20.34 0.33
CA HIS A 165 8.08 21.17 -0.83
C HIS A 165 8.40 22.62 -0.43
N ALA A 166 7.69 23.16 0.56
CA ALA A 166 7.93 24.51 1.06
C ALA A 166 9.34 24.71 1.66
N THR A 167 10.12 23.64 1.86
CA THR A 167 11.52 23.69 2.30
C THR A 167 12.53 23.69 1.15
N GLY A 168 12.08 23.71 -0.10
CA GLY A 168 12.94 23.68 -1.30
C GLY A 168 13.25 22.28 -1.83
N LEU A 169 12.37 21.31 -1.54
CA LEU A 169 12.40 19.98 -2.16
C LEU A 169 11.49 19.97 -3.38
N ASP A 170 11.96 19.36 -4.48
CA ASP A 170 11.25 19.30 -5.75
C ASP A 170 10.27 18.14 -5.78
N GLU A 171 10.71 16.88 -5.69
CA GLU A 171 9.84 15.71 -5.54
C GLU A 171 9.91 15.09 -4.13
N VAL A 172 8.77 14.61 -3.61
CA VAL A 172 8.70 14.00 -2.27
C VAL A 172 7.87 12.72 -2.29
N LEU A 173 8.54 11.59 -2.06
CA LEU A 173 7.88 10.30 -1.79
C LEU A 173 7.65 10.18 -0.28
N LEU A 174 6.43 10.47 0.17
CA LEU A 174 6.00 10.28 1.57
C LEU A 174 5.19 8.99 1.71
N ALA A 175 5.82 7.94 2.23
CA ALA A 175 5.16 6.67 2.50
C ALA A 175 4.74 6.54 3.97
N ASP A 176 3.62 5.84 4.19
CA ASP A 176 3.25 5.33 5.51
C ASP A 176 3.99 4.02 5.77
N ALA A 177 4.72 3.93 6.88
CA ALA A 177 5.35 2.67 7.30
C ALA A 177 4.29 1.62 7.66
N HIS A 178 3.10 2.06 8.09
CA HIS A 178 1.97 1.22 8.45
C HIS A 178 2.35 0.03 9.35
N ASN A 179 3.30 0.28 10.27
CA ASN A 179 4.05 -0.76 10.97
C ASN A 179 3.57 -1.03 12.40
N CYS A 180 2.52 -0.33 12.85
CA CYS A 180 1.95 -0.49 14.18
C CYS A 180 0.43 -0.27 14.14
N ASN A 181 -0.32 -1.36 13.99
CA ASN A 181 -1.78 -1.35 13.85
C ASN A 181 -2.39 -2.38 14.84
N ASP A 182 -3.42 -2.00 15.61
CA ASP A 182 -4.16 -2.84 16.55
C ASP A 182 -5.48 -3.40 15.97
N GLY A 183 -5.84 -2.97 14.76
CA GLY A 183 -6.90 -3.52 13.92
C GLY A 183 -8.23 -2.97 14.36
N LEU A 184 -9.26 -3.81 14.38
CA LEU A 184 -10.57 -3.40 14.91
C LEU A 184 -10.66 -3.45 16.44
N ALA A 185 -9.53 -3.59 17.13
CA ALA A 185 -9.46 -3.79 18.57
C ALA A 185 -9.33 -2.45 19.31
N GLY A 186 -10.34 -1.59 19.24
CA GLY A 186 -10.30 -0.28 19.89
C GLY A 186 -11.63 0.46 19.81
N SER A 187 -11.75 1.58 20.53
CA SER A 187 -12.88 2.52 20.37
C SER A 187 -12.60 3.62 19.35
N ASP A 188 -11.35 3.73 18.91
CA ASP A 188 -10.86 4.66 17.90
C ASP A 188 -10.29 3.80 16.76
N THR A 189 -10.60 4.16 15.51
CA THR A 189 -10.08 3.44 14.34
C THR A 189 -8.62 3.77 14.09
N GLY A 190 -8.07 4.82 14.72
CA GLY A 190 -6.66 5.17 14.61
C GLY A 190 -6.30 5.85 13.28
N HIS A 191 -7.29 6.19 12.45
CA HIS A 191 -7.07 6.94 11.21
C HIS A 191 -6.48 8.33 11.48
N VAL A 192 -5.53 8.73 10.63
CA VAL A 192 -4.95 10.07 10.68
C VAL A 192 -5.71 10.98 9.72
N VAL A 193 -6.75 11.62 10.26
CA VAL A 193 -7.74 12.40 9.50
C VAL A 193 -7.45 13.91 9.58
N PRO A 194 -7.89 14.73 8.60
CA PRO A 194 -7.75 16.18 8.64
C PRO A 194 -8.30 16.80 9.93
N GLY A 195 -7.48 17.65 10.56
CA GLY A 195 -7.87 18.34 11.79
C GLY A 195 -7.58 17.55 13.08
N SER A 196 -7.15 16.30 12.98
CA SER A 196 -6.63 15.52 14.12
C SER A 196 -5.27 16.05 14.57
N GLU A 197 -4.92 15.85 15.85
CA GLU A 197 -3.59 16.19 16.37
C GLU A 197 -2.47 15.47 15.58
N ARG A 198 -2.66 14.18 15.32
CA ARG A 198 -1.75 13.35 14.51
C ARG A 198 -1.56 13.87 13.08
N SER A 199 -2.59 14.46 12.46
CA SER A 199 -2.44 15.07 11.13
C SER A 199 -1.50 16.27 11.18
N PHE A 200 -1.61 17.13 12.19
CA PHE A 200 -0.72 18.28 12.35
C PHE A 200 0.70 17.86 12.76
N ASP A 201 0.83 16.79 13.55
CA ASP A 201 2.11 16.19 13.87
C ASP A 201 2.85 15.70 12.62
N LEU A 202 2.16 14.99 11.73
CA LEU A 202 2.73 14.55 10.45
C LEU A 202 3.14 15.74 9.57
N ILE A 203 2.24 16.72 9.40
CA ILE A 203 2.47 17.89 8.54
C ILE A 203 3.66 18.72 9.04
N ARG A 204 3.71 19.03 10.35
CA ARG A 204 4.85 19.75 10.96
C ARG A 204 6.13 18.91 10.92
N GLY A 205 6.02 17.61 11.12
CA GLY A 205 7.14 16.68 11.04
C GLY A 205 7.75 16.62 9.63
N ALA A 206 6.94 16.58 8.58
CA ALA A 206 7.40 16.61 7.18
C ALA A 206 8.18 17.89 6.87
N ARG A 207 7.66 19.05 7.27
CA ARG A 207 8.36 20.33 7.18
C ARG A 207 9.71 20.30 7.90
N GLN A 208 9.72 19.88 9.17
CA GLN A 208 10.94 19.83 9.97
C GLN A 208 11.97 18.87 9.36
N LEU A 209 11.54 17.72 8.84
CA LEU A 209 12.42 16.80 8.15
C LEU A 209 13.02 17.43 6.89
N GLY A 210 12.19 18.09 6.06
CA GLY A 210 12.64 18.82 4.88
C GLY A 210 13.71 19.87 5.20
N GLU A 211 13.49 20.70 6.23
CA GLU A 211 14.46 21.70 6.70
C GLU A 211 15.79 21.05 7.15
N HIS A 212 15.74 19.90 7.84
CA HIS A 212 16.95 19.18 8.24
C HIS A 212 17.68 18.54 7.06
N LEU A 213 16.95 18.01 6.08
CA LEU A 213 17.52 17.41 4.88
C LEU A 213 18.19 18.45 3.99
N ASP A 214 17.56 19.61 3.79
CA ASP A 214 18.15 20.75 3.05
C ASP A 214 19.46 21.24 3.68
N ALA A 215 19.53 21.29 5.01
CA ALA A 215 20.74 21.67 5.73
C ALA A 215 21.82 20.57 5.81
N THR A 216 21.54 19.35 5.34
CA THR A 216 22.44 18.20 5.45
C THR A 216 23.31 18.05 4.21
N GLU A 217 24.62 17.88 4.40
CA GLU A 217 25.54 17.61 3.31
C GLU A 217 25.20 16.31 2.58
N GLN A 218 25.32 16.33 1.26
CA GLN A 218 25.16 15.15 0.42
C GLN A 218 26.50 14.45 0.16
N HIS A 219 26.44 13.14 0.01
CA HIS A 219 27.57 12.24 -0.19
C HIS A 219 27.27 11.26 -1.32
N SER A 220 28.31 10.64 -1.87
CA SER A 220 28.15 9.55 -2.83
C SER A 220 27.25 8.44 -2.27
N LEU A 221 26.31 7.97 -3.08
CA LEU A 221 25.34 6.96 -2.70
C LEU A 221 25.85 5.55 -2.97
N ARG A 222 25.57 4.64 -2.05
CA ARG A 222 25.64 3.20 -2.29
C ARG A 222 24.36 2.53 -1.83
N LEU A 223 23.87 1.57 -2.60
CA LEU A 223 22.68 0.79 -2.28
C LEU A 223 23.02 -0.68 -2.39
N GLY A 224 22.53 -1.45 -1.42
CA GLY A 224 22.50 -2.90 -1.48
C GLY A 224 21.08 -3.38 -1.24
N THR A 225 20.69 -4.45 -1.92
CA THR A 225 19.33 -4.99 -1.85
C THR A 225 19.35 -6.47 -1.52
N ALA A 226 18.29 -6.94 -0.88
CA ALA A 226 18.07 -8.35 -0.64
C ALA A 226 16.57 -8.66 -0.63
N TRP A 227 16.24 -9.88 -1.02
CA TRP A 227 14.87 -10.36 -1.08
C TRP A 227 14.78 -11.82 -0.64
N ASP A 228 13.67 -12.13 0.00
CA ASP A 228 13.21 -13.48 0.32
C ASP A 228 11.71 -13.56 0.03
N GLU A 229 11.29 -14.55 -0.76
CA GLU A 229 9.86 -14.85 -0.95
C GLU A 229 9.22 -15.34 0.36
N THR A 230 10.06 -15.84 1.29
CA THR A 230 9.69 -16.48 2.54
C THR A 230 8.95 -17.82 2.35
N ASP A 231 8.93 -18.64 3.40
CA ASP A 231 8.11 -19.85 3.43
C ASP A 231 6.65 -19.56 3.82
N TRP A 232 6.33 -18.31 4.15
CA TRP A 232 4.99 -17.86 4.56
C TRP A 232 4.16 -17.43 3.35
N ASP A 233 2.87 -17.76 3.38
CA ASP A 233 1.93 -17.33 2.35
C ASP A 233 0.88 -16.33 2.89
N ILE A 234 -0.08 -15.97 2.04
CA ILE A 234 -1.15 -15.02 2.38
C ILE A 234 -1.93 -15.48 3.62
N SER A 235 -2.07 -16.79 3.83
CA SER A 235 -2.76 -17.36 4.99
C SER A 235 -1.97 -17.23 6.29
N ASP A 236 -0.64 -17.23 6.21
CA ASP A 236 0.25 -16.89 7.33
C ASP A 236 0.33 -15.37 7.57
N GLY A 237 0.05 -14.58 6.53
CA GLY A 237 -0.02 -13.14 6.59
C GLY A 237 1.10 -12.42 5.84
N ILE A 238 1.74 -13.06 4.85
CA ILE A 238 2.70 -12.42 3.94
C ILE A 238 2.22 -12.59 2.50
N GLY A 239 2.20 -11.48 1.77
CA GLY A 239 1.80 -11.44 0.37
C GLY A 239 2.82 -12.11 -0.56
N PRO A 240 2.50 -12.21 -1.86
CA PRO A 240 3.29 -12.94 -2.87
C PRO A 240 4.69 -12.37 -3.11
N LEU A 241 4.94 -11.22 -2.50
CA LEU A 241 6.13 -10.42 -2.66
C LEU A 241 7.13 -10.71 -1.53
N GLY A 242 6.75 -11.42 -0.46
CA GLY A 242 7.68 -11.76 0.62
C GLY A 242 8.22 -10.53 1.36
N VAL A 243 9.49 -10.59 1.77
CA VAL A 243 10.20 -9.53 2.49
C VAL A 243 11.35 -9.00 1.64
N ARG A 244 11.38 -7.69 1.41
CA ARG A 244 12.45 -6.99 0.69
C ARG A 244 13.15 -6.01 1.59
N VAL A 245 14.46 -5.89 1.42
CA VAL A 245 15.29 -4.95 2.14
C VAL A 245 16.15 -4.16 1.18
N ALA A 246 16.18 -2.85 1.37
CA ALA A 246 17.13 -1.91 0.78
C ALA A 246 17.99 -1.33 1.90
N VAL A 247 19.31 -1.38 1.74
CA VAL A 247 20.27 -0.72 2.64
C VAL A 247 20.96 0.39 1.88
N LEU A 248 20.71 1.62 2.32
CA LEU A 248 21.25 2.84 1.74
C LEU A 248 22.40 3.35 2.59
N GLU A 249 23.55 3.55 1.95
CA GLU A 249 24.74 4.18 2.52
C GLU A 249 24.96 5.55 1.87
N ALA A 250 25.07 6.58 2.71
CA ALA A 250 25.45 7.92 2.31
C ALA A 250 26.41 8.49 3.36
N GLY A 251 27.64 8.79 2.96
CA GLY A 251 28.69 9.24 3.88
C GLY A 251 29.05 8.16 4.90
N SER A 252 28.80 8.44 6.19
CA SER A 252 28.99 7.46 7.28
C SER A 252 27.68 6.84 7.78
N GLY A 253 26.55 7.27 7.22
CA GLY A 253 25.22 6.80 7.62
C GLY A 253 24.82 5.57 6.81
N LEU A 254 24.25 4.59 7.51
CA LEU A 254 23.68 3.38 6.94
C LEU A 254 22.23 3.25 7.42
N THR A 255 21.28 3.17 6.49
CA THR A 255 19.85 3.05 6.82
C THR A 255 19.25 1.88 6.07
N ALA A 256 18.50 1.04 6.77
CA ALA A 256 17.75 -0.07 6.17
C ALA A 256 16.28 0.33 6.04
N TYR A 257 15.70 0.00 4.90
CA TYR A 257 14.28 0.05 4.61
C TYR A 257 13.82 -1.36 4.31
N ASP A 258 12.89 -1.87 5.10
CA ASP A 258 12.20 -3.12 4.85
C ASP A 258 10.79 -2.85 4.33
N ALA A 259 10.39 -3.60 3.31
CA ALA A 259 9.03 -3.68 2.83
C ALA A 259 8.59 -5.13 2.95
N ASP A 260 7.70 -5.38 3.90
CA ASP A 260 6.99 -6.64 4.01
C ASP A 260 5.60 -6.47 3.40
N THR A 261 5.13 -7.51 2.72
CA THR A 261 3.75 -7.52 2.18
C THR A 261 2.79 -8.10 3.20
N ARG A 262 2.84 -7.62 4.45
CA ARG A 262 1.99 -8.20 5.49
C ARG A 262 0.51 -8.00 5.19
N VAL A 263 -0.21 -9.11 5.21
CA VAL A 263 -1.67 -9.19 5.01
C VAL A 263 -2.38 -9.80 6.23
N GLY A 264 -1.65 -10.14 7.30
CA GLY A 264 -2.19 -10.81 8.48
C GLY A 264 -1.28 -10.75 9.72
N ARG A 265 -1.74 -11.38 10.82
CA ARG A 265 -1.10 -11.33 12.15
C ARG A 265 -0.57 -12.66 12.68
N GLN A 266 -0.35 -13.66 11.82
CA GLN A 266 -0.09 -15.03 12.30
C GLN A 266 1.39 -15.39 12.46
N ILE A 267 2.31 -14.52 12.03
CA ILE A 267 3.75 -14.82 12.05
C ILE A 267 4.34 -14.51 13.43
N ALA A 268 5.14 -15.45 13.95
CA ALA A 268 5.89 -15.26 15.17
C ALA A 268 6.91 -14.12 15.00
N HIS A 269 6.85 -13.13 15.89
CA HIS A 269 7.67 -11.92 15.79
C HIS A 269 9.19 -12.22 15.70
N GLU A 270 9.69 -13.16 16.49
CA GLU A 270 11.11 -13.55 16.50
C GLU A 270 11.56 -14.17 15.18
N GLU A 271 10.70 -14.99 14.55
CA GLU A 271 11.01 -15.62 13.26
C GLU A 271 11.05 -14.57 12.15
N PHE A 272 10.11 -13.64 12.14
CA PHE A 272 10.10 -12.53 11.19
C PHE A 272 11.34 -11.64 11.32
N VAL A 273 11.69 -11.24 12.55
CA VAL A 273 12.88 -10.42 12.81
C VAL A 273 14.15 -11.13 12.33
N ALA A 274 14.26 -12.44 12.52
CA ALA A 274 15.41 -13.21 12.03
C ALA A 274 15.53 -13.19 10.50
N VAL A 275 14.40 -13.21 9.76
CA VAL A 275 14.39 -13.08 8.30
C VAL A 275 14.86 -11.68 7.89
N VAL A 276 14.33 -10.63 8.52
CA VAL A 276 14.73 -9.24 8.24
C VAL A 276 16.20 -9.00 8.55
N ASP A 277 16.71 -9.46 9.69
CA ASP A 277 18.13 -9.32 10.06
C ASP A 277 19.05 -10.01 9.04
N SER A 278 18.70 -11.23 8.62
CA SER A 278 19.42 -11.97 7.56
C SER A 278 19.42 -11.20 6.23
N LEU A 279 18.29 -10.60 5.86
CA LEU A 279 18.15 -9.78 4.66
C LEU A 279 18.97 -8.49 4.75
N ILE A 280 19.01 -7.83 5.91
CA ILE A 280 19.84 -6.64 6.15
C ILE A 280 21.32 -7.00 5.97
N ASP A 281 21.78 -8.13 6.50
CA ASP A 281 23.17 -8.57 6.34
C ASP A 281 23.51 -8.89 4.87
N ARG A 282 22.60 -9.52 4.12
CA ARG A 282 22.75 -9.75 2.67
C ARG A 282 22.80 -8.43 1.90
N ALA A 283 21.87 -7.51 2.16
CA ALA A 283 21.82 -6.21 1.51
C ALA A 283 23.08 -5.38 1.82
N ARG A 284 23.61 -5.45 3.04
CA ARG A 284 24.90 -4.82 3.38
C ARG A 284 26.07 -5.38 2.58
N ALA A 285 26.09 -6.70 2.35
CA ALA A 285 27.13 -7.33 1.52
C ALA A 285 27.01 -6.94 0.03
N ASP A 286 25.83 -6.51 -0.40
CA ASP A 286 25.48 -6.10 -1.77
C ASP A 286 25.63 -4.58 -2.03
N LEU A 287 26.19 -3.82 -1.07
CA LEU A 287 26.38 -2.38 -1.22
C LEU A 287 27.30 -2.02 -2.40
N GLU A 288 26.77 -1.28 -3.36
CA GLU A 288 27.52 -0.79 -4.52
C GLU A 288 27.12 0.64 -4.90
N PRO A 289 27.97 1.39 -5.62
CA PRO A 289 27.65 2.76 -6.06
C PRO A 289 26.38 2.81 -6.91
N VAL A 290 25.52 3.78 -6.65
CA VAL A 290 24.29 4.02 -7.41
C VAL A 290 24.08 5.51 -7.69
N GLU A 291 23.23 5.80 -8.68
CA GLU A 291 22.57 7.08 -8.87
C GLU A 291 21.11 6.94 -8.43
N ALA A 292 20.52 7.99 -7.88
CA ALA A 292 19.13 8.04 -7.46
C ALA A 292 18.43 9.26 -8.06
N GLY A 293 17.18 9.10 -8.47
CA GLY A 293 16.33 10.21 -8.91
C GLY A 293 14.87 9.89 -8.71
N MET A 294 14.05 10.93 -8.62
CA MET A 294 12.62 10.83 -8.38
C MET A 294 11.83 11.62 -9.41
N GLU A 295 10.63 11.15 -9.74
CA GLU A 295 9.66 11.90 -10.53
C GLU A 295 8.24 11.48 -10.15
N SER A 296 7.27 12.39 -10.28
CA SER A 296 5.86 12.14 -10.03
C SER A 296 5.01 12.41 -11.25
N GLU A 297 4.07 11.52 -11.53
CA GLU A 297 3.10 11.73 -12.62
C GLU A 297 1.67 11.67 -12.07
N LEU A 298 0.84 12.62 -12.48
CA LEU A 298 -0.58 12.63 -12.13
C LEU A 298 -1.37 11.71 -13.07
N VAL A 299 -2.27 10.92 -12.49
CA VAL A 299 -3.14 10.02 -13.24
C VAL A 299 -4.56 10.07 -12.71
N GLU A 300 -5.51 10.00 -13.64
CA GLU A 300 -6.93 9.84 -13.32
C GLU A 300 -7.22 8.34 -13.15
N VAL A 301 -7.80 7.98 -12.01
CA VAL A 301 -8.24 6.62 -11.71
C VAL A 301 -9.64 6.65 -11.13
N THR A 302 -10.35 5.53 -11.21
CA THR A 302 -11.61 5.36 -10.49
C THR A 302 -11.33 4.70 -9.15
N VAL A 303 -11.80 5.33 -8.07
CA VAL A 303 -11.69 4.83 -6.69
C VAL A 303 -13.08 4.71 -6.07
N PHE A 304 -13.19 4.20 -4.85
CA PHE A 304 -14.47 4.21 -4.15
C PHE A 304 -15.00 5.63 -3.88
N GLY A 305 -14.16 6.55 -3.44
CA GLY A 305 -14.57 7.91 -3.06
C GLY A 305 -15.08 8.01 -1.61
N ASN A 306 -15.11 9.23 -1.08
CA ASN A 306 -15.32 9.50 0.35
C ASN A 306 -16.69 9.09 0.89
N ASP A 307 -17.73 9.03 0.04
CA ASP A 307 -19.11 8.68 0.43
C ASP A 307 -19.44 7.19 0.21
N SER A 308 -18.48 6.41 -0.31
CA SER A 308 -18.73 5.03 -0.74
C SER A 308 -18.66 4.01 0.39
N THR A 309 -17.96 4.28 1.48
CA THR A 309 -17.99 3.39 2.67
C THR A 309 -19.38 3.36 3.31
N GLU A 310 -20.05 4.50 3.45
CA GLU A 310 -21.46 4.58 3.88
C GLU A 310 -22.42 3.94 2.87
N THR A 311 -22.16 4.14 1.58
CA THR A 311 -22.97 3.57 0.49
C THR A 311 -22.84 2.04 0.42
N LEU A 312 -21.63 1.49 0.62
CA LEU A 312 -21.37 0.05 0.71
C LEU A 312 -21.97 -0.55 1.99
N ALA A 313 -21.80 0.12 3.13
CA ALA A 313 -22.40 -0.31 4.39
C ALA A 313 -23.93 -0.33 4.30
N SER A 314 -24.56 0.67 3.69
CA SER A 314 -26.01 0.72 3.49
C SER A 314 -26.50 -0.36 2.52
N HIS A 315 -25.79 -0.63 1.42
CA HIS A 315 -26.07 -1.75 0.53
C HIS A 315 -25.93 -3.11 1.22
N ALA A 316 -24.85 -3.33 1.96
CA ALA A 316 -24.63 -4.55 2.72
C ALA A 316 -25.72 -4.78 3.77
N ASN A 317 -26.08 -3.73 4.51
CA ASN A 317 -27.16 -3.76 5.51
C ASN A 317 -28.54 -4.00 4.88
N ALA A 318 -28.80 -3.49 3.68
CA ALA A 318 -30.02 -3.78 2.94
C ALA A 318 -30.05 -5.23 2.41
N MET A 319 -28.88 -5.77 2.03
CA MET A 319 -28.77 -7.09 1.42
C MET A 319 -28.75 -8.25 2.41
N LEU A 320 -28.15 -8.10 3.60
CA LEU A 320 -28.08 -9.17 4.60
C LEU A 320 -29.46 -9.76 4.93
N PRO A 321 -30.51 -8.94 5.19
CA PRO A 321 -31.86 -9.44 5.43
C PRO A 321 -32.44 -10.18 4.23
N MET A 322 -32.20 -9.69 3.00
CA MET A 322 -32.69 -10.31 1.77
C MET A 322 -32.02 -11.66 1.50
N ALA A 323 -30.70 -11.74 1.67
CA ALA A 323 -29.94 -12.98 1.54
C ALA A 323 -30.37 -14.02 2.58
N THR A 324 -30.58 -13.58 3.83
CA THR A 324 -31.08 -14.43 4.92
C THR A 324 -32.49 -14.96 4.60
N ALA A 325 -33.38 -14.11 4.08
CA ALA A 325 -34.72 -14.50 3.67
C ALA A 325 -34.72 -15.51 2.51
N LEU A 326 -33.86 -15.31 1.50
CA LEU A 326 -33.71 -16.21 0.37
C LEU A 326 -33.15 -17.57 0.80
N ALA A 327 -32.09 -17.58 1.62
CA ALA A 327 -31.53 -18.80 2.18
C ALA A 327 -32.57 -19.58 3.00
N THR A 328 -33.36 -18.88 3.81
CA THR A 328 -34.46 -19.47 4.58
C THR A 328 -35.53 -20.08 3.68
N ALA A 329 -35.94 -19.36 2.63
CA ALA A 329 -36.91 -19.86 1.65
C ALA A 329 -36.39 -21.09 0.89
N PHE A 330 -35.11 -21.10 0.52
CA PHE A 330 -34.46 -22.24 -0.13
C PHE A 330 -34.42 -23.47 0.79
N VAL A 331 -33.96 -23.31 2.03
CA VAL A 331 -33.97 -24.39 3.04
C VAL A 331 -35.39 -24.91 3.24
N PHE A 332 -36.38 -24.03 3.34
CA PHE A 332 -37.78 -24.42 3.49
C PHE A 332 -38.30 -25.20 2.26
N ALA A 333 -37.95 -24.77 1.05
CA ALA A 333 -38.32 -25.46 -0.17
C ALA A 333 -37.69 -26.86 -0.25
N VAL A 334 -36.39 -26.98 0.08
CA VAL A 334 -35.69 -28.27 0.15
C VAL A 334 -36.35 -29.20 1.16
N LEU A 335 -36.61 -28.73 2.38
CA LEU A 335 -37.29 -29.51 3.41
C LEU A 335 -38.70 -29.94 2.99
N SER A 336 -39.44 -29.05 2.33
CA SER A 336 -40.80 -29.32 1.83
C SER A 336 -40.78 -30.39 0.73
N VAL A 337 -39.84 -30.31 -0.20
CA VAL A 337 -39.65 -31.32 -1.26
C VAL A 337 -39.23 -32.65 -0.65
N SER A 338 -38.29 -32.66 0.30
CA SER A 338 -37.88 -33.88 1.02
C SER A 338 -39.05 -34.53 1.77
N ALA A 339 -39.88 -33.73 2.47
CA ALA A 339 -41.06 -34.22 3.15
C ALA A 339 -42.11 -34.79 2.18
N LEU A 340 -42.33 -34.13 1.04
CA LEU A 340 -43.23 -34.61 -0.01
C LEU A 340 -42.76 -35.94 -0.60
N ILE A 341 -41.47 -36.06 -0.90
CA ILE A 341 -40.86 -37.32 -1.39
C ILE A 341 -41.03 -38.42 -0.34
N PHE A 342 -40.78 -38.14 0.94
CA PHE A 342 -40.96 -39.11 2.02
C PHE A 342 -42.42 -39.57 2.17
N LEU A 343 -43.38 -38.65 2.09
CA LEU A 343 -44.81 -38.97 2.14
C LEU A 343 -45.27 -39.80 0.92
N LEU A 344 -44.76 -39.48 -0.27
CA LEU A 344 -45.05 -40.26 -1.48
C LEU A 344 -44.44 -41.66 -1.43
N ALA A 345 -43.19 -41.78 -0.95
CA ALA A 345 -42.52 -43.07 -0.78
C ALA A 345 -43.22 -43.95 0.26
N SER A 346 -43.60 -43.38 1.42
CA SER A 346 -44.30 -44.11 2.48
C SER A 346 -45.73 -44.54 2.11
N ASN A 347 -46.45 -43.75 1.30
CA ASN A 347 -47.77 -44.13 0.79
C ASN A 347 -47.71 -45.12 -0.40
N ALA A 348 -46.60 -45.18 -1.12
CA ALA A 348 -46.41 -46.09 -2.27
C ALA A 348 -46.05 -47.53 -1.86
N GLY A 349 -45.87 -47.82 -0.56
CA GLY A 349 -45.59 -49.17 -0.05
C GLY A 349 -44.22 -49.72 -0.45
N LEU A 350 -43.23 -48.85 -0.61
CA LEU A 350 -41.80 -49.21 -0.66
C LEU A 350 -41.19 -49.26 0.74
#